data_AF-A0A8C6FW20-F1
#
_entry.id   AF-A0A8C6FW20-F1
#
_cell.length_a   1.000
_cell.length_b   1.000
_cell.length_c   1.000
_cell.angle_alpha   90.00
_cell.angle_beta   90.00
_cell.angle_gamma   90.00
#
_symmetry.space_group_name_H-M   'P 1'
#
loop_
_entity.id
_entity.type
_entity.pdbx_description
1 polymer ?
#
loop_
_entity_poly.entity_id
_entity_poly.type
_entity_poly.pdbx_seq_one_letter_code
_entity_poly.pdbx_strand_id
1 'polypeptide(L)'
;MDFSVIQYSKFMTLLDMLLHNLRTLHMSLEDSIKWLGEVMAEIGPSHKNEKWNIFDVKQANAIVDYLKISLFQHYKLYEFLFFSAREEIVIGTEQLIEVVNPADHPFPDPLEEGISFDIYSTFIEPPPPLDMEIKGLNQEQGPEESQPEASTSETDLLVGFTIEEIKSVLDQVTDEILINIQTEINEKLQTQEETFNARIEKLRKA
;
A
#
# COMPACT_ATOMS: atom_id res chain seq x y z
N MET A 1 2.66 -25.99 -23.53
CA MET A 1 4.09 -25.88 -23.91
C MET A 1 4.86 -26.18 -22.64
N ASP A 2 5.77 -27.15 -22.68
CA ASP A 2 6.47 -27.58 -21.48
C ASP A 2 7.84 -26.90 -21.44
N PHE A 3 8.20 -26.35 -20.29
CA PHE A 3 9.49 -25.72 -20.07
C PHE A 3 10.32 -26.60 -19.12
N SER A 4 11.62 -26.65 -19.33
CA SER A 4 12.53 -27.28 -18.37
C SER A 4 12.68 -26.43 -17.11
N VAL A 5 13.15 -27.03 -16.01
CA VAL A 5 13.48 -26.31 -14.77
C VAL A 5 14.46 -25.16 -15.02
N ILE A 6 15.43 -25.37 -15.92
CA ILE A 6 16.41 -24.35 -16.32
C ILE A 6 15.72 -23.19 -17.04
N GLN A 7 14.78 -23.49 -17.94
CA GLN A 7 13.99 -22.48 -18.64
C GLN A 7 13.10 -21.67 -17.69
N TYR A 8 12.47 -22.31 -16.70
CA TYR A 8 11.73 -21.59 -15.67
C TYR A 8 12.63 -20.67 -14.84
N SER A 9 13.81 -21.15 -14.43
CA SER A 9 14.79 -20.32 -13.73
C SER A 9 15.19 -19.10 -14.55
N LYS A 10 15.43 -19.27 -15.85
CA LYS A 10 15.78 -18.17 -16.75
C LYS A 10 14.65 -17.18 -16.97
N PHE A 11 13.42 -17.67 -17.04
CA PHE A 11 12.24 -16.81 -17.07
C PHE A 11 12.12 -15.98 -15.78
N MET A 12 12.36 -16.59 -14.61
CA MET A 12 12.35 -15.85 -13.34
C MET A 12 13.44 -14.79 -13.27
N THR A 13 14.65 -15.09 -13.77
CA THR A 13 15.73 -14.09 -13.90
C THR A 13 15.31 -12.94 -14.82
N LEU A 14 14.69 -13.22 -15.96
CA LEU A 14 14.18 -12.20 -16.87
C LEU A 14 13.13 -11.31 -16.20
N LEU A 15 12.19 -11.90 -15.46
CA LEU A 15 11.15 -11.18 -14.75
C LEU A 15 11.73 -10.28 -13.65
N ASP A 16 12.68 -10.80 -12.87
CA ASP A 16 13.40 -10.03 -11.86
C ASP A 16 14.12 -8.82 -12.47
N MET A 17 14.82 -9.03 -13.59
CA MET A 17 15.49 -7.94 -14.32
C MET A 17 14.52 -6.87 -14.82
N LEU A 18 13.36 -7.26 -15.38
CA LEU A 18 12.33 -6.32 -15.84
C LEU A 18 11.80 -5.47 -14.68
N LEU A 19 11.46 -6.11 -13.55
CA LEU A 19 10.97 -5.42 -12.35
C LEU A 19 12.05 -4.54 -11.73
N HIS A 20 13.30 -5.02 -11.73
CA HIS A 20 14.45 -4.25 -11.28
C HIS A 20 14.63 -2.98 -12.13
N ASN A 21 14.65 -3.11 -13.46
CA ASN A 21 14.79 -1.99 -14.39
C ASN A 21 13.67 -0.97 -14.22
N LEU A 22 12.44 -1.43 -14.02
CA LEU A 22 11.31 -0.56 -13.74
C LEU A 22 11.51 0.23 -12.45
N ARG A 23 11.90 -0.46 -11.36
CA ARG A 23 12.08 0.17 -10.04
C ARG A 23 13.29 1.10 -9.98
N THR A 24 14.42 0.75 -10.59
CA THR A 24 15.69 1.48 -10.42
C THR A 24 15.98 2.48 -11.52
N LEU A 25 15.67 2.14 -12.77
CA LEU A 25 15.94 2.99 -13.93
C LEU A 25 14.73 3.83 -14.34
N HIS A 26 13.56 3.59 -13.73
CA HIS A 26 12.30 4.20 -14.15
C HIS A 26 12.10 4.11 -15.67
N MET A 27 12.46 2.95 -16.22
CA MET A 27 12.43 2.71 -17.66
C MET A 27 11.01 2.97 -18.18
N SER A 28 10.86 3.49 -19.39
CA SER A 28 9.53 3.63 -20.00
C SER A 28 9.00 2.26 -20.47
N LEU A 29 7.69 2.16 -20.73
CA LEU A 29 7.12 0.94 -21.31
C LEU A 29 7.73 0.61 -22.67
N GLU A 30 7.96 1.64 -23.50
CA GLU A 30 8.58 1.50 -24.82
C GLU A 30 10.01 0.95 -24.69
N ASP A 31 10.81 1.54 -23.81
CA ASP A 31 12.19 1.11 -23.57
C ASP A 31 12.23 -0.30 -22.98
N SER A 32 11.28 -0.66 -22.11
CA SER A 32 11.17 -2.01 -21.52
C SER A 32 10.85 -3.07 -22.57
N ILE A 33 9.94 -2.78 -23.50
CA ILE A 33 9.60 -3.68 -24.62
C ILE A 33 10.80 -3.83 -25.57
N LYS A 34 11.48 -2.72 -25.87
CA LYS A 34 12.68 -2.72 -26.70
C LYS A 34 13.79 -3.57 -26.05
N TRP A 35 14.06 -3.36 -24.77
CA TRP A 35 15.03 -4.13 -24.00
C TRP A 35 14.68 -5.61 -23.98
N LEU A 36 13.42 -5.98 -23.77
CA LEU A 36 12.98 -7.38 -23.83
C LEU A 36 13.25 -7.99 -25.21
N GLY A 37 12.97 -7.25 -26.29
CA GLY A 37 13.27 -7.67 -27.66
C GLY A 37 14.77 -7.88 -27.88
N GLU A 38 15.61 -6.98 -27.38
CA GLU A 38 17.07 -7.08 -27.44
C GLU A 38 17.60 -8.28 -26.64
N VAL A 39 17.06 -8.56 -25.46
CA VAL A 39 17.44 -9.72 -24.65
C VAL A 39 17.03 -11.03 -25.33
N MET A 40 15.81 -11.07 -25.89
CA MET A 40 15.30 -12.24 -26.62
C MET A 40 16.04 -12.48 -27.94
N ALA A 41 16.56 -11.43 -28.56
CA ALA A 41 17.36 -11.50 -29.80
C ALA A 41 18.88 -11.61 -29.56
N GLU A 42 19.33 -11.58 -28.30
CA GLU A 42 20.76 -11.50 -27.91
C GLU A 42 21.51 -10.24 -28.42
N ILE A 43 20.79 -9.15 -28.71
CA ILE A 43 21.35 -7.89 -29.25
C ILE A 43 21.57 -6.82 -28.14
N GLY A 44 21.18 -7.10 -26.89
CA GLY A 44 21.28 -6.16 -25.77
C GLY A 44 22.66 -6.11 -25.08
N PRO A 45 22.92 -5.08 -24.25
CA PRO A 45 24.14 -5.00 -23.45
C PRO A 45 24.30 -6.25 -22.58
N SER A 46 25.30 -7.08 -22.91
CA SER A 46 25.58 -8.33 -22.23
C SER A 46 26.00 -8.05 -20.79
N HIS A 47 25.08 -8.27 -19.85
CA HIS A 47 25.44 -8.44 -18.45
C HIS A 47 26.23 -9.76 -18.35
N LYS A 48 27.55 -9.59 -18.33
CA LYS A 48 28.62 -10.60 -18.29
C LYS A 48 28.13 -11.99 -17.84
N ASN A 49 28.14 -12.93 -18.79
CA ASN A 49 28.14 -14.40 -18.63
C ASN A 49 26.81 -15.16 -18.73
N GLU A 50 25.66 -14.53 -19.00
CA GLU A 50 24.40 -15.27 -19.21
C GLU A 50 24.04 -15.42 -20.69
N LYS A 51 24.04 -16.66 -21.18
CA LYS A 51 23.48 -17.00 -22.50
C LYS A 51 21.96 -17.11 -22.39
N TRP A 52 21.25 -16.41 -23.28
CA TRP A 52 19.78 -16.37 -23.33
C TRP A 52 19.19 -17.32 -24.39
N ASN A 53 20.03 -17.96 -25.21
CA ASN A 53 19.71 -18.97 -26.23
C ASN A 53 19.07 -20.29 -25.74
N ILE A 54 18.44 -20.31 -24.58
CA ILE A 54 17.83 -21.52 -24.00
C ILE A 54 16.36 -21.68 -24.47
N PHE A 55 15.75 -20.62 -24.97
CA PHE A 55 14.39 -20.64 -25.51
C PHE A 55 14.40 -20.80 -27.04
N ASP A 56 13.52 -21.67 -27.56
CA ASP A 56 13.25 -21.68 -28.99
C ASP A 56 12.39 -20.46 -29.41
N VAL A 57 12.27 -20.22 -30.72
CA VAL A 57 11.51 -19.07 -31.26
C VAL A 57 10.03 -19.09 -30.82
N LYS A 58 9.41 -20.26 -30.69
CA LYS A 58 8.00 -20.37 -30.25
C LYS A 58 7.87 -20.06 -28.76
N GLN A 59 8.80 -20.57 -27.95
CA GLN A 59 8.91 -20.33 -26.52
C GLN A 59 9.17 -18.85 -26.23
N ALA A 60 10.12 -18.22 -26.95
CA ALA A 60 10.42 -16.80 -26.82
C ALA A 60 9.19 -15.94 -27.15
N ASN A 61 8.48 -16.23 -28.25
CA ASN A 61 7.24 -15.54 -28.59
C ASN A 61 6.15 -15.72 -27.51
N ALA A 62 5.98 -16.95 -27.00
CA ALA A 62 5.01 -17.21 -25.94
C ALA A 62 5.35 -16.45 -24.63
N ILE A 63 6.64 -16.33 -24.29
CA ILE A 63 7.08 -15.54 -23.14
C ILE A 63 6.81 -14.05 -23.36
N VAL A 64 7.13 -13.53 -24.55
CA VAL A 64 6.86 -12.13 -24.90
C VAL A 64 5.36 -11.84 -24.84
N ASP A 65 4.52 -12.71 -25.40
CA ASP A 65 3.08 -12.53 -25.38
C ASP A 65 2.51 -12.63 -23.96
N TYR A 66 3.04 -13.54 -23.14
CA TYR A 66 2.70 -13.63 -21.73
C TYR A 66 3.06 -12.34 -20.97
N LEU A 67 4.26 -11.81 -21.16
CA LEU A 67 4.71 -10.57 -20.51
C LEU A 67 3.89 -9.36 -20.97
N LYS A 68 3.43 -9.34 -22.23
CA LYS A 68 2.53 -8.30 -22.75
C LYS A 68 1.21 -8.26 -21.99
N ILE A 69 0.54 -9.41 -21.82
CA ILE A 69 -0.77 -9.48 -21.17
C ILE A 69 -0.71 -9.51 -19.63
N SER A 70 0.47 -9.67 -19.05
CA SER A 70 0.66 -9.69 -17.60
C SER A 70 1.33 -8.39 -17.12
N LEU A 71 2.66 -8.33 -17.21
CA LEU A 71 3.46 -7.23 -16.67
C LEU A 71 3.16 -5.91 -17.40
N PHE A 72 3.22 -5.91 -18.73
CA PHE A 72 3.12 -4.68 -19.52
C PHE A 72 1.69 -4.14 -19.61
N GLN A 73 0.67 -5.00 -19.61
CA GLN A 73 -0.73 -4.57 -19.53
C GLN A 73 -1.01 -3.73 -18.28
N HIS A 74 -0.33 -4.04 -17.17
CA HIS A 74 -0.50 -3.35 -15.89
C HIS A 74 0.69 -2.44 -15.56
N TYR A 75 1.46 -2.00 -16.55
CA TYR A 75 2.69 -1.23 -16.34
C TYR A 75 2.50 -0.01 -15.41
N LYS A 76 1.43 0.76 -15.62
CA LYS A 76 1.11 1.93 -14.79
C LYS A 76 0.86 1.60 -13.33
N LEU A 77 0.33 0.40 -13.04
CA LEU A 77 0.13 -0.05 -11.67
C LEU A 77 1.47 -0.35 -11.00
N TYR A 78 2.41 -0.95 -11.72
CA TYR A 78 3.76 -1.20 -11.20
C TYR A 78 4.56 0.10 -11.04
N GLU A 79 4.44 1.07 -11.97
CA GLU A 79 5.00 2.41 -11.78
C GLU A 79 4.43 3.06 -10.50
N PHE A 80 3.10 3.06 -10.34
CA PHE A 80 2.45 3.56 -9.13
C PHE A 80 2.96 2.84 -7.86
N LEU A 81 3.07 1.51 -7.91
CA LEU A 81 3.56 0.72 -6.77
C LEU A 81 4.97 1.15 -6.32
N PHE A 82 5.88 1.43 -7.26
CA PHE A 82 7.28 1.76 -6.95
C PHE A 82 7.50 3.24 -6.64
N PHE A 83 6.70 4.14 -7.21
CA PHE A 83 6.99 5.58 -7.18
C PHE A 83 5.93 6.44 -6.50
N SER A 84 4.76 5.90 -6.18
CA SER A 84 3.77 6.65 -5.41
C SER A 84 4.26 6.87 -3.99
N ALA A 85 4.11 8.11 -3.51
CA ALA A 85 4.30 8.45 -2.12
C ALA A 85 3.32 7.62 -1.30
N ARG A 86 3.83 6.63 -0.56
CA ARG A 86 3.03 5.88 0.40
C ARG A 86 3.05 6.71 1.68
N GLU A 87 1.87 7.01 2.21
CA GLU A 87 1.76 7.48 3.58
C GLU A 87 2.22 6.34 4.49
N GLU A 88 3.44 6.46 5.01
CA GLU A 88 3.96 5.56 6.03
C GLU A 88 3.20 5.86 7.33
N ILE A 89 2.12 5.12 7.58
CA ILE A 89 1.49 5.13 8.90
C ILE A 89 2.47 4.40 9.84
N VAL A 90 3.31 5.16 10.54
CA VAL A 90 4.12 4.66 11.65
C VAL A 90 3.17 4.34 12.81
N ILE A 91 2.53 3.18 12.77
CA ILE A 91 1.88 2.63 13.96
C ILE A 91 3.00 2.11 14.84
N GLY A 92 3.35 2.86 15.89
CA GLY A 92 4.19 2.38 16.98
C GLY A 92 3.51 1.17 17.61
N THR A 93 3.80 -0.01 17.09
CA THR A 93 3.27 -1.26 17.60
C THR A 93 4.17 -1.68 18.74
N GLU A 94 3.82 -1.26 19.95
CA GLU A 94 4.21 -1.99 21.15
C GLU A 94 3.63 -3.40 21.01
N GLN A 95 4.48 -4.36 20.66
CA GLN A 95 4.05 -5.74 20.46
C GLN A 95 3.84 -6.39 21.83
N LEU A 96 2.65 -6.16 22.41
CA LEU A 96 2.15 -6.95 23.53
C LEU A 96 1.83 -8.36 23.02
N ILE A 97 2.81 -9.24 23.12
CA ILE A 97 2.57 -10.68 22.97
C ILE A 97 1.93 -11.12 24.28
N GLU A 98 0.61 -11.32 24.27
CA GLU A 98 -0.07 -12.04 25.34
C GLU A 98 0.37 -13.51 25.26
N VAL A 99 1.36 -13.85 26.08
CA VAL A 99 1.84 -15.22 26.21
C VAL A 99 0.75 -16.01 26.93
N VAL A 100 0.09 -16.94 26.22
CA VAL A 100 -0.84 -17.89 26.82
C VAL A 100 -0.10 -18.64 27.93
N ASN A 101 -0.59 -18.50 29.16
CA ASN A 101 0.00 -19.10 30.35
C ASN A 101 0.07 -20.63 30.16
N PRO A 102 1.20 -21.30 30.45
CA PRO A 102 1.36 -22.72 30.19
C PRO A 102 0.34 -23.56 30.97
N ALA A 103 -0.52 -24.25 30.21
CA ALA A 103 -1.11 -25.60 30.36
C ALA A 103 -1.44 -26.22 31.73
N ASP A 104 -1.55 -25.48 32.83
CA ASP A 104 -2.05 -26.03 34.11
C ASP A 104 -3.59 -26.10 34.16
N HIS A 105 -4.28 -25.39 33.25
CA HIS A 105 -5.72 -25.43 33.03
C HIS A 105 -6.06 -25.45 31.53
N PRO A 106 -7.17 -26.07 31.10
CA PRO A 106 -7.67 -25.95 29.74
C PRO A 106 -7.98 -24.49 29.43
N PHE A 107 -7.42 -23.97 28.34
CA PHE A 107 -7.72 -22.63 27.83
C PHE A 107 -8.42 -22.75 26.46
N PRO A 108 -9.55 -22.05 26.22
CA PRO A 108 -10.30 -21.24 27.19
C PRO A 108 -10.93 -22.10 28.29
N ASP A 109 -11.36 -21.46 29.38
CA ASP A 109 -11.97 -22.16 30.50
C ASP A 109 -13.27 -22.87 30.07
N PRO A 110 -13.69 -23.96 30.73
CA PRO A 110 -14.89 -24.70 30.35
C PRO A 110 -16.14 -23.82 30.30
N LEU A 111 -16.80 -23.80 29.14
CA LEU A 111 -18.02 -23.04 28.87
C LEU A 111 -17.84 -21.51 28.89
N GLU A 112 -16.62 -20.97 28.94
CA GLU A 112 -16.36 -19.51 28.90
C GLU A 112 -17.03 -18.83 27.70
N GLU A 113 -16.91 -19.43 26.50
CA GLU A 113 -17.53 -18.91 25.28
C GLU A 113 -18.97 -19.39 25.05
N GLY A 114 -19.47 -20.32 25.88
CA GLY A 114 -20.69 -21.08 25.61
C GLY A 114 -21.94 -20.59 26.36
N ILE A 115 -21.79 -19.73 27.37
CA ILE A 115 -22.87 -19.22 28.21
C ILE A 115 -22.66 -17.74 28.54
N SER A 116 -23.71 -17.06 29.03
CA SER A 116 -23.59 -15.66 29.42
C SER A 116 -22.73 -15.50 30.68
N PHE A 117 -22.01 -14.37 30.76
CA PHE A 117 -21.01 -14.10 31.81
C PHE A 117 -21.57 -14.15 33.23
N ASP A 118 -22.82 -13.72 33.41
CA ASP A 118 -23.55 -13.75 34.69
C ASP A 118 -23.79 -15.18 35.19
N ILE A 119 -24.14 -16.10 34.27
CA ILE A 119 -24.28 -17.52 34.58
C ILE A 119 -22.90 -18.13 34.82
N TYR A 120 -21.93 -17.84 33.94
CA TYR A 120 -20.56 -18.35 34.05
C TYR A 120 -19.90 -18.05 35.40
N SER A 121 -19.91 -16.77 35.79
CA SER A 121 -19.26 -16.29 37.03
C SER A 121 -19.88 -16.85 38.31
N THR A 122 -21.14 -17.30 38.25
CA THR A 122 -21.83 -17.89 39.40
C THR A 122 -21.34 -19.31 39.70
N PHE A 123 -20.90 -20.05 38.67
CA PHE A 123 -20.61 -21.48 38.77
C PHE A 123 -19.14 -21.84 38.54
N ILE A 124 -18.33 -20.94 37.95
CA ILE A 124 -16.90 -21.17 37.78
C ILE A 124 -16.20 -21.10 39.15
N GLU A 125 -15.28 -22.04 39.40
CA GLU A 125 -14.49 -22.04 40.63
C GLU A 125 -13.48 -20.88 40.57
N PRO A 126 -13.41 -20.01 41.61
CA PRO A 126 -12.42 -18.95 41.63
C PRO A 126 -11.00 -19.53 41.52
N PRO A 127 -10.11 -18.96 40.70
CA PRO A 127 -8.75 -19.45 40.58
C PRO A 127 -8.06 -19.42 41.95
N PRO A 128 -7.20 -20.43 42.25
CA PRO A 128 -6.46 -20.45 43.50
C PRO A 128 -5.61 -19.17 43.61
N PRO A 129 -5.43 -18.63 44.83
CA PRO A 129 -4.57 -17.47 45.03
C PRO A 129 -3.16 -17.81 44.56
N LEU A 130 -2.73 -17.15 43.48
CA LEU A 130 -1.35 -17.23 43.01
C LEU A 130 -0.47 -16.53 44.05
N ASP A 131 0.41 -17.28 44.71
CA ASP A 131 1.51 -16.72 45.48
C ASP A 131 2.46 -16.02 44.50
N MET A 132 2.18 -14.74 44.23
CA MET A 132 3.07 -13.87 43.48
C MET A 132 4.30 -13.59 44.37
N GLU A 133 5.30 -14.46 44.30
CA GLU A 133 6.65 -14.16 44.75
C GLU A 133 7.22 -13.04 43.85
N ILE A 134 6.92 -11.79 44.22
CA ILE A 134 7.52 -10.60 43.60
C ILE A 134 8.99 -10.56 44.05
N LYS A 135 9.87 -11.19 43.28
CA LYS A 135 11.31 -11.04 43.44
C LYS A 135 11.69 -9.64 42.93
N GLY A 136 12.00 -8.77 43.88
CA GLY A 136 11.93 -7.33 43.71
C GLY A 136 12.96 -6.67 42.80
N LEU A 137 12.60 -5.46 42.38
CA LEU A 137 13.55 -4.37 42.18
C LEU A 137 12.91 -3.05 42.65
N ASN A 138 13.33 -2.65 43.85
CA ASN A 138 13.33 -1.30 44.47
C ASN A 138 12.07 -0.41 44.41
N GLN A 139 11.48 -0.28 45.61
CA GLN A 139 10.67 0.85 46.07
C GLN A 139 11.44 2.18 45.97
N GLU A 140 10.81 3.20 45.41
CA GLU A 140 10.60 4.46 46.11
C GLU A 140 9.12 4.82 45.98
N GLN A 141 8.33 4.45 47.00
CA GLN A 141 6.96 4.92 47.18
C GLN A 141 7.00 6.25 47.95
N GLY A 142 6.52 7.33 47.33
CA GLY A 142 5.91 8.46 48.02
C GLY A 142 4.40 8.20 48.20
N PRO A 143 3.76 8.76 49.24
CA PRO A 143 2.54 8.22 49.80
C PRO A 143 1.28 8.47 48.95
N GLU A 144 0.35 7.52 49.04
CA GLU A 144 -1.04 7.60 48.58
C GLU A 144 -1.69 8.95 48.95
N GLU A 145 -2.22 9.64 47.93
CA GLU A 145 -3.44 10.41 48.09
C GLU A 145 -4.47 9.89 47.08
N SER A 146 -5.41 9.12 47.63
CA SER A 146 -6.84 9.04 47.31
C SER A 146 -7.30 9.65 45.98
N GLN A 147 -7.98 8.82 45.17
CA GLN A 147 -8.77 9.22 44.01
C GLN A 147 -9.62 10.48 44.27
N PRO A 148 -9.94 11.22 43.20
CA PRO A 148 -11.27 11.01 42.66
C PRO A 148 -11.24 10.67 41.18
N GLU A 149 -12.19 9.82 40.82
CA GLU A 149 -12.62 9.50 39.47
C GLU A 149 -12.58 10.72 38.55
N ALA A 150 -11.71 10.68 37.54
CA ALA A 150 -11.89 11.46 36.33
C ALA A 150 -12.36 10.48 35.26
N SER A 151 -13.68 10.39 35.12
CA SER A 151 -14.33 9.94 33.90
C SER A 151 -13.74 10.71 32.71
N THR A 152 -12.75 10.14 32.02
CA THR A 152 -12.45 10.56 30.65
C THR A 152 -13.53 9.96 29.77
N SER A 153 -14.69 10.60 29.80
CA SER A 153 -15.67 10.50 28.74
C SER A 153 -14.92 10.84 27.46
N GLU A 154 -14.66 9.83 26.65
CA GLU A 154 -14.31 9.96 25.25
C GLU A 154 -15.53 10.61 24.57
N THR A 155 -15.64 11.94 24.70
CA THR A 155 -16.61 12.70 23.94
C THR A 155 -16.10 12.70 22.51
N ASP A 156 -16.69 11.81 21.72
CA ASP A 156 -16.54 11.74 20.27
C ASP A 156 -16.50 13.17 19.69
N LEU A 157 -15.36 13.53 19.09
CA LEU A 157 -15.07 14.86 18.54
C LEU A 157 -16.03 15.25 17.39
N LEU A 158 -16.84 14.30 16.91
CA LEU A 158 -17.89 14.49 15.92
C LEU A 158 -19.26 14.81 16.54
N VAL A 159 -19.40 14.77 17.87
CA VAL A 159 -20.61 15.16 18.61
C VAL A 159 -20.80 16.67 18.50
N GLY A 160 -21.54 17.09 17.49
CA GLY A 160 -21.87 18.49 17.25
C GLY A 160 -22.01 18.85 15.78
N PHE A 161 -21.42 18.05 14.88
CA PHE A 161 -21.59 18.25 13.45
C PHE A 161 -22.78 17.46 12.93
N THR A 162 -23.69 18.16 12.27
CA THR A 162 -24.77 17.51 11.55
C THR A 162 -24.29 17.06 10.17
N ILE A 163 -24.87 15.97 9.66
CA ILE A 163 -24.55 15.43 8.33
C ILE A 163 -24.83 16.49 7.25
N GLU A 164 -25.83 17.33 7.48
CA GLU A 164 -26.21 18.45 6.60
C GLU A 164 -25.11 19.53 6.53
N GLU A 165 -24.45 19.86 7.64
CA GLU A 165 -23.34 20.83 7.64
C GLU A 165 -22.15 20.29 6.86
N ILE A 166 -21.79 19.02 7.05
CA ILE A 166 -20.68 18.38 6.32
C ILE A 166 -20.98 18.35 4.81
N LYS A 167 -22.21 18.01 4.42
CA LYS A 167 -22.65 18.05 3.02
C LYS A 167 -22.59 19.46 2.44
N SER A 168 -23.04 20.47 3.18
CA SER A 168 -23.00 21.86 2.74
C SER A 168 -21.56 22.35 2.51
N VAL A 169 -20.63 21.99 3.39
CA VAL A 169 -19.21 22.35 3.24
C VAL A 169 -18.61 21.63 2.02
N LEU A 170 -18.94 20.35 1.83
CA LEU A 170 -18.46 19.58 0.69
C LEU A 170 -18.98 20.15 -0.64
N ASP A 171 -20.27 20.49 -0.72
CA ASP A 171 -20.89 21.11 -1.90
C ASP A 171 -20.20 22.44 -2.22
N GLN A 172 -20.00 23.29 -1.21
CA GLN A 172 -19.33 24.58 -1.37
C GLN A 172 -17.89 24.42 -1.90
N VAL A 173 -17.11 23.51 -1.32
CA VAL A 173 -15.73 23.25 -1.75
C VAL A 173 -15.70 22.70 -3.18
N THR A 174 -16.65 21.84 -3.53
CA THR A 174 -16.76 21.25 -4.87
C THR A 174 -17.08 22.32 -5.91
N ASP A 175 -18.05 23.19 -5.62
CA ASP A 175 -18.43 24.29 -6.51
C ASP A 175 -17.27 25.28 -6.70
N GLU A 176 -16.55 25.63 -5.64
CA GLU A 176 -15.39 26.52 -5.70
C GLU A 176 -14.28 25.96 -6.61
N ILE A 177 -13.94 24.67 -6.44
CA ILE A 177 -12.94 24.00 -7.28
C ILE A 177 -13.39 23.96 -8.74
N LEU A 178 -14.66 23.64 -9.00
CA LEU A 178 -15.19 23.54 -10.36
C LEU A 178 -15.19 24.90 -11.05
N ILE A 179 -15.58 25.97 -10.37
CA ILE A 179 -15.52 27.34 -10.88
C ILE A 179 -14.07 27.71 -11.21
N ASN A 180 -13.12 27.44 -10.30
CA ASN A 180 -11.71 27.76 -10.51
C ASN A 180 -11.14 27.04 -11.75
N ILE A 181 -11.44 25.74 -11.91
CA ILE A 181 -11.04 24.96 -13.10
C ILE A 181 -11.65 25.55 -14.37
N GLN A 182 -12.94 25.90 -14.34
CA GLN A 182 -13.62 26.48 -15.49
C GLN A 182 -13.01 27.83 -15.89
N THR A 183 -12.66 28.67 -14.92
CA THR A 183 -11.97 29.94 -15.18
C THR A 183 -10.58 29.71 -15.76
N GLU A 184 -9.79 28.79 -15.20
CA GLU A 184 -8.44 28.50 -15.69
C GLU A 184 -8.44 28.00 -17.14
N ILE A 185 -9.38 27.11 -17.49
CA ILE A 185 -9.54 26.60 -18.86
C ILE A 185 -9.88 27.74 -19.83
N ASN A 186 -10.83 28.61 -19.46
CA ASN A 186 -11.24 29.72 -20.31
C ASN A 186 -10.10 30.73 -20.53
N GLU A 187 -9.35 31.08 -19.48
CA GLU A 187 -8.19 31.98 -19.59
C GLU A 187 -7.08 31.40 -20.47
N LYS A 188 -6.77 30.11 -20.30
CA LYS A 188 -5.78 29.43 -21.14
C LYS A 188 -6.22 29.35 -22.60
N LEU A 189 -7.49 29.07 -22.85
CA LEU A 189 -8.04 29.03 -24.20
C LEU A 189 -7.96 30.40 -24.88
N GLN A 190 -8.34 31.47 -24.16
CA GLN A 190 -8.24 32.84 -24.66
C GLN A 190 -6.78 33.23 -24.96
N THR A 191 -5.86 32.96 -24.04
CA THR A 191 -4.43 33.25 -24.24
C THR A 191 -3.88 32.53 -25.48
N GLN A 192 -4.29 31.28 -25.69
CA GLN A 192 -3.88 30.49 -26.85
C GLN A 192 -4.48 31.04 -28.15
N GLU A 193 -5.75 31.45 -28.14
CA GLU A 193 -6.41 32.09 -29.27
C GLU A 193 -5.72 33.39 -29.67
N GLU A 194 -5.41 34.26 -28.70
CA GLU A 194 -4.68 35.51 -28.93
C GLU A 194 -3.30 35.25 -29.53
N THR A 195 -2.59 34.23 -29.05
CA THR A 195 -1.28 33.83 -29.57
C THR A 195 -1.37 33.38 -31.02
N PHE A 196 -2.38 32.57 -31.37
CA PHE A 196 -2.60 32.14 -32.75
C PHE A 196 -3.00 33.30 -33.66
N ASN A 197 -3.92 34.15 -33.21
CA ASN A 197 -4.34 35.34 -33.94
C ASN A 197 -3.17 36.28 -34.22
N ALA A 198 -2.29 36.51 -33.24
CA ALA A 198 -1.07 37.30 -33.43
C ALA A 198 -0.12 36.67 -34.47
N ARG A 199 0.00 35.33 -34.49
CA ARG A 199 0.81 34.61 -35.48
C ARG A 199 0.21 34.69 -36.89
N ILE A 200 -1.11 34.59 -37.01
CA ILE A 200 -1.83 34.75 -38.28
C ILE A 200 -1.65 36.18 -38.83
N GLU A 201 -1.81 37.21 -37.98
CA GLU A 201 -1.60 38.61 -38.38
C GLU A 201 -0.17 38.87 -38.86
N LYS A 202 0.85 38.26 -38.22
CA LYS A 202 2.24 38.34 -38.68
C LYS A 202 2.43 37.72 -40.07
N LEU A 203 1.79 36.58 -40.34
CA LEU A 203 1.84 35.92 -41.64
C LEU A 203 1.09 36.70 -42.72
N ARG A 204 0.02 37.43 -42.36
CA ARG A 204 -0.76 38.25 -43.30
C ARG A 204 -0.05 39.55 -43.71
N LYS A 205 0.89 40.03 -42.89
CA LYS A 205 1.67 41.27 -43.11
C LYS A 205 3.02 41.04 -43.79
N ALA A 206 3.44 39.78 -43.97
CA ALA A 206 4.64 39.37 -44.71
C ALA A 206 4.27 39.04 -46.16
#